data_AF-A0A1M7N708-F1
#
_entry.id   AF-A0A1M7N708-F1
#
_cell.length_a   1.000
_cell.length_b   1.000
_cell.length_c   1.000
_cell.angle_alpha   90.00
_cell.angle_beta   90.00
_cell.angle_gamma   90.00
#
_symmetry.space_group_name_H-M   'P 1'
#
loop_
_entity.id
_entity.type
_entity.pdbx_description
1 polymer ?
#
loop_
_entity_poly.entity_id
_entity_poly.type
_entity_poly.pdbx_seq_one_letter_code
_entity_poly.pdbx_strand_id
1 'polypeptide(L)'
;MSGVHKYPTISFRISPRERDEIEAKITASGMQKKDYFIRSCIYNKVCVVGKKEVIYQLVEELQIMQGNITDVVSQFEQQEVTLSDEGLKQMRNDCLDMLKAILWLLDGAKYLWQETGA
;
A
#
# COMPACT_ATOMS: atom_id res chain seq x y z
N MET A 1 -0.82 23.79 30.78
CA MET A 1 -1.15 22.93 29.63
C MET A 1 -1.67 21.61 30.17
N SER A 2 -2.97 21.33 29.99
CA SER A 2 -3.57 20.07 30.48
C SER A 2 -3.08 18.91 29.60
N GLY A 3 -1.93 18.34 29.95
CA GLY A 3 -1.30 17.18 29.28
C GLY A 3 -2.04 15.86 29.51
N VAL A 4 -3.35 15.91 29.76
CA VAL A 4 -4.18 14.73 29.97
C VAL A 4 -4.78 14.35 28.63
N HIS A 5 -4.09 13.48 27.91
CA HIS A 5 -4.67 12.80 26.76
C HIS A 5 -5.89 12.00 27.22
N LYS A 6 -7.01 12.11 26.49
CA LYS A 6 -8.27 11.43 26.84
C LYS A 6 -8.13 9.90 26.91
N TYR A 7 -7.18 9.34 26.16
CA TYR A 7 -6.93 7.90 26.03
C TYR A 7 -5.42 7.60 26.01
N PRO A 8 -4.98 6.40 26.44
CA PRO A 8 -3.58 6.01 26.44
C PRO A 8 -3.00 5.82 25.03
N THR A 9 -1.70 6.04 24.89
CA THR A 9 -0.96 5.87 23.62
C THR A 9 -0.38 4.46 23.52
N ILE A 10 -0.53 3.83 22.35
CA ILE A 10 0.14 2.57 22.00
C ILE A 10 1.24 2.88 20.98
N SER A 11 2.46 2.43 21.24
CA SER A 11 3.61 2.61 20.36
C SER A 11 4.18 1.26 19.94
N PHE A 12 4.53 1.15 18.66
CA PHE A 12 5.16 -0.04 18.08
C PHE A 12 6.59 0.30 17.68
N ARG A 13 7.49 -0.68 17.85
CA ARG A 13 8.84 -0.61 17.27
C ARG A 13 8.81 -1.44 16.00
N ILE A 14 9.12 -0.80 14.87
CA ILE A 14 9.12 -1.42 13.55
C ILE A 14 10.43 -1.08 12.86
N SER A 15 10.94 -2.03 12.08
CA SER A 15 12.02 -1.82 11.14
C SER A 15 11.60 -0.83 10.03
N PRO A 16 12.56 -0.22 9.31
CA PRO A 16 12.25 0.62 8.14
C PRO A 16 11.39 -0.12 7.11
N ARG A 17 11.70 -1.40 6.88
CA ARG A 17 10.98 -2.25 5.94
C ARG A 17 9.52 -2.46 6.33
N GLU A 18 9.26 -2.77 7.59
CA GLU A 18 7.90 -2.93 8.11
C GLU A 18 7.12 -1.61 8.06
N ARG A 19 7.80 -0.46 8.24
CA ARG A 19 7.19 0.85 8.04
C ARG A 19 6.70 1.02 6.60
N ASP A 20 7.53 0.72 5.61
CA ASP A 20 7.16 0.89 4.19
C ASP A 20 5.95 0.02 3.83
N GLU A 21 5.91 -1.23 4.30
CA GLU A 21 4.77 -2.12 4.09
C GLU A 21 3.48 -1.60 4.77
N ILE A 22 3.60 -0.99 5.95
CA ILE A 22 2.46 -0.42 6.67
C ILE A 22 1.94 0.83 5.95
N GLU A 23 2.82 1.73 5.48
CA GLU A 23 2.41 2.91 4.72
C GLU A 23 1.70 2.52 3.42
N ALA A 24 2.23 1.55 2.68
CA ALA A 24 1.58 1.04 1.45
C ALA A 24 0.16 0.52 1.73
N LYS A 25 -0.04 -0.22 2.83
CA LYS A 25 -1.37 -0.71 3.23
C LYS A 25 -2.31 0.41 3.69
N ILE A 26 -1.80 1.43 4.38
CA ILE A 26 -2.60 2.60 4.76
C ILE A 26 -3.09 3.31 3.49
N THR A 27 -2.21 3.58 2.53
CA THR A 27 -2.55 4.21 1.25
C THR A 27 -3.59 3.39 0.49
N ALA A 28 -3.36 2.09 0.30
CA ALA A 28 -4.28 1.21 -0.41
C ALA A 28 -5.66 1.11 0.27
N SER A 29 -5.71 1.19 1.60
CA SER A 29 -6.99 1.12 2.34
C SER A 29 -7.88 2.35 2.15
N GLY A 30 -7.33 3.49 1.70
CA GLY A 30 -8.02 4.78 1.65
C GLY A 30 -8.41 5.35 3.02
N MET A 31 -7.90 4.78 4.13
CA MET A 31 -8.21 5.22 5.50
C MET A 31 -7.19 6.23 6.00
N GLN A 32 -7.62 7.10 6.92
CA GLN A 32 -6.65 7.85 7.71
C GLN A 32 -5.80 6.89 8.54
N LYS A 33 -4.50 7.18 8.65
CA LYS A 33 -3.52 6.37 9.38
C LYS A 33 -3.98 5.95 10.78
N LYS A 34 -4.60 6.86 11.54
CA LYS A 34 -5.15 6.55 12.89
C LYS A 34 -6.23 5.45 12.82
N ASP A 35 -7.12 5.54 11.84
CA ASP A 35 -8.29 4.67 11.70
C ASP A 35 -7.85 3.30 11.19
N TYR A 36 -6.87 3.28 10.30
CA TYR A 36 -6.19 2.06 9.86
C TYR A 36 -5.59 1.30 11.05
N PHE A 37 -4.82 1.97 11.91
CA PHE A 37 -4.21 1.31 13.07
C PHE A 37 -5.23 0.81 14.08
N ILE A 38 -6.24 1.63 14.42
CA ILE A 38 -7.30 1.24 15.36
C ILE A 38 -8.04 0.00 14.83
N ARG A 39 -8.45 0.01 13.55
CA ARG A 39 -9.19 -1.11 12.96
C ARG A 39 -8.32 -2.36 12.80
N SER A 40 -7.06 -2.20 12.40
CA SER A 40 -6.10 -3.32 12.31
C SER A 40 -5.91 -4.00 13.67
N CYS A 41 -5.75 -3.20 14.74
CA CYS A 41 -5.51 -3.73 16.09
C CYS A 41 -6.74 -4.40 16.70
N ILE A 42 -7.95 -3.90 16.44
CA ILE A 42 -9.18 -4.45 17.03
C ILE A 42 -9.65 -5.70 16.29
N TYR A 43 -9.61 -5.69 14.95
CA TYR A 43 -10.31 -6.70 14.16
C TYR A 43 -9.39 -7.72 13.51
N ASN A 44 -8.05 -7.54 13.57
CA ASN A 44 -7.07 -8.35 12.81
C ASN A 44 -7.41 -8.50 11.31
N LYS A 45 -8.33 -7.67 10.80
CA LYS A 45 -8.83 -7.59 9.43
C LYS A 45 -9.22 -6.15 9.17
N VAL A 46 -8.61 -5.54 8.17
CA VAL A 46 -9.04 -4.25 7.64
C VAL A 46 -9.91 -4.52 6.43
N CYS A 47 -11.21 -4.24 6.55
CA CYS A 47 -12.10 -4.19 5.39
C CYS A 47 -11.79 -2.92 4.60
N VAL A 48 -11.54 -3.09 3.30
CA VAL A 48 -11.41 -2.00 2.35
C VAL A 48 -12.80 -1.39 2.19
N VAL A 49 -13.02 -0.19 2.72
CA VAL A 49 -14.30 0.51 2.57
C VAL A 49 -14.22 1.29 1.26
N GLY A 50 -14.39 0.58 0.14
CA GLY A 50 -14.22 1.17 -1.19
C GLY A 50 -15.36 2.13 -1.52
N LYS A 51 -15.12 3.44 -1.41
CA LYS A 51 -15.82 4.43 -2.24
C LYS A 51 -15.10 4.53 -3.59
N LYS A 52 -15.79 4.95 -4.65
CA LYS A 52 -15.26 4.99 -6.02
C LYS A 52 -13.92 5.75 -6.12
N GLU A 53 -13.75 6.76 -5.27
CA GLU A 53 -12.57 7.61 -5.18
C GLU A 53 -11.31 6.86 -4.73
N VAL A 54 -11.45 5.87 -3.82
CA VAL A 54 -10.32 5.06 -3.33
C VAL A 54 -9.80 4.15 -4.44
N ILE A 55 -10.70 3.61 -5.26
CA ILE A 55 -10.34 2.80 -6.42
C ILE A 55 -9.61 3.65 -7.46
N TYR A 56 -10.04 4.90 -7.69
CA TYR A 56 -9.37 5.78 -8.64
C TYR A 56 -7.94 6.14 -8.23
N GLN A 57 -7.68 6.39 -6.95
CA GLN A 57 -6.32 6.62 -6.45
C GLN A 57 -5.43 5.39 -6.67
N LEU A 58 -5.95 4.19 -6.42
CA LEU A 58 -5.23 2.94 -6.70
C LEU A 58 -4.93 2.74 -8.19
N VAL A 59 -5.88 3.08 -9.06
CA VAL A 59 -5.69 3.01 -10.52
C VAL A 59 -4.65 4.03 -10.97
N GLU A 60 -4.64 5.23 -10.41
CA GLU A 60 -3.66 6.28 -10.72
C GLU A 60 -2.24 5.85 -10.33
N GLU A 61 -2.06 5.31 -9.12
CA GLU A 61 -0.76 4.77 -8.66
C GLU A 61 -0.28 3.60 -9.55
N LEU A 62 -1.20 2.74 -9.98
CA LEU A 62 -0.90 1.66 -10.92
C LEU A 62 -0.49 2.17 -12.30
N GLN A 63 -1.10 3.25 -12.79
CA GLN A 63 -0.74 3.88 -14.06
C GLN A 63 0.64 4.55 -13.97
N ILE A 64 0.95 5.21 -12.85
CA ILE A 64 2.28 5.78 -12.59
C ILE A 64 3.33 4.67 -12.60
N MET A 65 3.07 3.58 -11.89
CA MET A 65 3.96 2.43 -11.83
C MET A 65 4.17 1.79 -13.21
N GLN A 66 3.10 1.66 -14.00
CA GLN A 66 3.18 1.17 -15.38
C GLN A 66 4.05 2.10 -16.26
N GLY A 67 3.91 3.42 -16.11
CA GLY A 67 4.75 4.40 -16.80
C GLY A 67 6.22 4.24 -16.45
N ASN A 68 6.55 4.20 -15.16
CA ASN A 68 7.92 4.02 -14.66
C ASN A 68 8.56 2.73 -15.19
N ILE A 69 7.82 1.61 -15.22
CA ILE A 69 8.32 0.35 -15.76
C ILE A 69 8.56 0.46 -17.27
N THR A 70 7.67 1.11 -18.00
CA THR A 70 7.78 1.29 -19.46
C THR A 70 8.98 2.16 -19.82
N ASP A 71 9.19 3.25 -19.08
CA ASP A 71 10.33 4.14 -19.26
C ASP A 71 11.66 3.41 -19.02
N VAL A 72 11.73 2.62 -17.95
CA VAL A 72 12.94 1.82 -17.66
C VAL A 72 13.18 0.75 -18.73
N VAL A 73 12.14 0.06 -19.20
CA VAL A 73 12.26 -0.89 -20.33
C VAL A 73 12.80 -0.17 -21.57
N SER A 74 12.31 1.03 -21.87
CA SER A 74 12.81 1.82 -23.01
C SER A 74 14.28 2.22 -22.86
N GLN A 75 14.73 2.57 -21.65
CA GLN A 75 16.14 2.90 -21.36
C GLN A 75 17.05 1.67 -21.51
N PHE A 76 16.58 0.48 -21.11
CA PHE A 76 17.29 -0.77 -21.34
C PHE A 76 17.38 -1.13 -22.84
N GLU A 77 16.30 -0.95 -23.61
CA GLU A 77 16.30 -1.18 -25.06
C GLU A 77 17.24 -0.22 -25.80
N GLN A 78 17.40 1.00 -25.30
CA GLN A 78 18.27 2.03 -25.88
C GLN A 78 19.75 1.92 -25.42
N GLN A 79 20.10 0.95 -24.55
CA GLN A 79 21.43 0.80 -23.93
C GLN A 79 21.93 2.04 -23.15
N GLU A 80 21.08 3.02 -22.85
CA GLU A 80 21.38 4.17 -21.99
C GLU A 80 21.00 3.84 -20.54
N VAL A 81 21.72 2.91 -19.91
CA VAL A 81 21.46 2.57 -18.50
C VAL A 81 22.11 3.62 -17.60
N THR A 82 21.29 4.52 -17.03
CA THR A 82 21.70 5.51 -16.01
C THR A 82 21.38 5.08 -14.57
N LEU A 83 20.69 3.94 -14.39
CA LEU A 83 20.27 3.44 -13.08
C LEU A 83 21.38 2.63 -12.41
N SER A 84 21.68 2.96 -11.15
CA SER A 84 22.58 2.17 -10.31
C SER A 84 21.92 0.84 -9.89
N ASP A 85 22.73 -0.17 -9.56
CA ASP A 85 22.25 -1.47 -9.07
C ASP A 85 21.30 -1.33 -7.87
N GLU A 86 21.53 -0.34 -7.00
CA GLU A 86 20.67 -0.10 -5.84
C GLU A 86 19.35 0.58 -6.21
N GLY A 87 19.33 1.43 -7.25
CA GLY A 87 18.10 1.96 -7.82
C GLY A 87 17.23 0.85 -8.42
N LEU A 88 17.83 -0.10 -9.14
CA LEU A 88 17.15 -1.29 -9.66
C LEU A 88 16.56 -2.17 -8.56
N LYS A 89 17.34 -2.38 -7.50
CA LYS A 89 16.91 -3.19 -6.34
C LYS A 89 15.78 -2.52 -5.58
N GLN A 90 15.82 -1.20 -5.40
CA GLN A 90 14.73 -0.45 -4.79
C GLN A 90 13.47 -0.52 -5.64
N MET A 91 13.56 -0.26 -6.94
CA MET A 91 12.40 -0.31 -7.85
C MET A 91 11.75 -1.71 -7.89
N ARG A 92 12.57 -2.77 -7.86
CA ARG A 92 12.06 -4.15 -7.74
C ARG A 92 11.25 -4.33 -6.44
N ASN A 93 11.76 -3.83 -5.32
CA ASN A 93 11.10 -3.95 -4.02
C ASN A 93 9.79 -3.16 -4.00
N ASP A 94 9.81 -1.91 -4.47
CA ASP A 94 8.62 -1.05 -4.57
C ASP A 94 7.52 -1.71 -5.42
N CYS A 95 7.92 -2.31 -6.56
CA CYS A 95 7.04 -3.06 -7.43
C CYS A 95 6.42 -4.29 -6.73
N LEU A 96 7.25 -5.10 -6.06
CA LEU A 96 6.79 -6.27 -5.32
C LEU A 96 5.84 -5.90 -4.17
N ASP A 97 6.07 -4.77 -3.51
CA ASP A 97 5.26 -4.34 -2.39
C ASP A 97 3.91 -3.81 -2.81
N MET A 98 3.87 -3.05 -3.89
CA MET A 98 2.62 -2.58 -4.46
C MET A 98 1.78 -3.77 -4.94
N LEU A 99 2.39 -4.75 -5.62
CA LEU A 99 1.70 -5.98 -6.03
C LEU A 99 1.16 -6.77 -4.83
N LYS A 100 1.95 -6.92 -3.76
CA LYS A 100 1.48 -7.56 -2.52
C LYS A 100 0.35 -6.78 -1.86
N ALA A 101 0.41 -5.46 -1.85
CA ALA A 101 -0.63 -4.60 -1.30
C ALA A 101 -1.93 -4.72 -2.11
N ILE A 102 -1.84 -4.79 -3.43
CA ILE A 102 -2.99 -5.02 -4.31
C ILE A 102 -3.59 -6.40 -4.11
N LEU A 103 -2.76 -7.47 -4.06
CA LEU A 103 -3.25 -8.82 -3.78
C LEU A 103 -3.97 -8.90 -2.42
N TRP A 104 -3.41 -8.25 -1.41
CA TRP A 104 -4.03 -8.16 -0.08
C TRP A 104 -5.35 -7.37 -0.11
N LEU A 105 -5.41 -6.27 -0.86
CA LEU A 105 -6.62 -5.48 -1.05
C LEU A 105 -7.72 -6.29 -1.76
N LEU A 106 -7.35 -7.00 -2.83
CA LEU A 106 -8.27 -7.85 -3.58
C LEU A 106 -8.79 -9.02 -2.72
N ASP A 107 -7.92 -9.64 -1.92
CA ASP A 107 -8.36 -10.68 -0.97
C ASP A 107 -9.30 -10.12 0.11
N GLY A 108 -9.05 -8.89 0.59
CA GLY A 108 -9.94 -8.18 1.50
C GLY A 108 -11.28 -7.78 0.89
N ALA A 109 -11.32 -7.54 -0.43
CA ALA A 109 -12.52 -7.17 -1.21
C ALA A 109 -13.26 -8.38 -1.79
N LYS A 110 -12.77 -9.59 -1.55
CA LYS A 110 -13.27 -10.85 -2.12
C LYS A 110 -14.75 -11.12 -1.90
N TYR A 111 -15.31 -10.57 -0.82
CA TYR A 111 -16.75 -10.62 -0.51
C TYR A 111 -17.64 -9.92 -1.54
N LEU A 112 -17.07 -9.08 -2.42
CA LEU A 112 -17.82 -8.38 -3.48
C LEU A 112 -18.13 -9.28 -4.69
N TRP A 113 -17.37 -10.37 -4.88
CA TRP A 113 -17.51 -11.27 -6.05
C TRP A 113 -17.52 -12.75 -5.69
N GLN A 114 -17.12 -13.13 -4.48
CA GLN A 114 -17.50 -14.42 -3.93
C GLN A 114 -18.92 -14.27 -3.39
N GLU A 115 -19.89 -14.82 -4.11
CA GLU A 115 -21.24 -14.99 -3.61
C GLU A 115 -21.14 -15.60 -2.21
N THR A 116 -21.52 -14.80 -1.22
CA THR A 116 -21.72 -15.35 0.12
C THR A 116 -23.02 -16.12 -0.03
N GLY A 117 -22.94 -17.44 -0.19
CA GLY A 117 -24.12 -18.28 -0.25
C GLY A 117 -24.94 -18.09 1.03
N ALA A 118 -25.98 -17.27 0.95
CA ALA A 118 -27.10 -17.13 1.87
C ALA A 118 -28.23 -16.37 1.16
#